data_AF-A0A914QXG5-F1
#
_entry.id   AF-A0A914QXG5-F1
#
_cell.length_a   1.000
_cell.length_b   1.000
_cell.length_c   1.000
_cell.angle_alpha   90.00
_cell.angle_beta   90.00
_cell.angle_gamma   90.00
#
_symmetry.space_group_name_H-M   'P 1'
#
loop_
_entity.id
_entity.type
_entity.pdbx_description
1 polymer ?
#
loop_
_entity_poly.entity_id
_entity_poly.type
_entity_poly.pdbx_seq_one_letter_code
_entity_poly.pdbx_strand_id
1 'polypeptide(L)'
;MFQQNKMLNEREEALNDFKEQLEKLKDNNKNQIQLITLIADDHSQYAEDIVKIVINHIKEAPSELKLYGVYAMDSIIKFPTGTFKEKYCRLFGNEIVELFVDTFKKVFMIGLYFFSIAQSLQLLIIGSIAPRILFIDS
;
A
#
# COMPACT_ATOMS: atom_id res chain seq x y z
N MET A 1 -32.30 3.39 22.57
CA MET A 1 -31.12 3.82 23.35
C MET A 1 -30.24 2.65 23.78
N PHE A 2 -30.69 1.71 24.61
CA PHE A 2 -29.84 0.56 25.05
C PHE A 2 -29.30 -0.31 23.91
N GLN A 3 -30.16 -0.71 22.95
CA GLN A 3 -29.74 -1.51 21.79
C GLN A 3 -28.75 -0.76 20.88
N GLN A 4 -28.91 0.56 20.75
CA GLN A 4 -28.04 1.39 19.92
C GLN A 4 -26.65 1.55 20.54
N ASN A 5 -26.56 1.70 21.86
CA ASN A 5 -25.29 1.74 22.60
C ASN A 5 -24.57 0.39 22.56
N LYS A 6 -25.31 -0.72 22.62
CA LYS A 6 -24.73 -2.06 22.50
C LYS A 6 -24.10 -2.29 21.12
N MET A 7 -24.83 -1.96 20.04
CA MET A 7 -24.30 -2.11 18.68
C MET A 7 -23.13 -1.16 18.36
N LEU A 8 -23.10 0.04 18.94
CA LEU A 8 -21.98 0.97 18.80
C LEU A 8 -20.70 0.39 19.40
N ASN A 9 -20.79 -0.20 20.60
CA ASN A 9 -19.64 -0.82 21.27
C ASN A 9 -19.11 -2.02 20.47
N GLU A 10 -20.00 -2.88 19.96
CA GLU A 10 -19.62 -4.04 19.14
C GLU A 10 -18.93 -3.62 17.82
N ARG A 11 -19.38 -2.53 17.19
CA ARG A 11 -18.73 -1.97 16.00
C ARG A 11 -17.34 -1.42 16.33
N GLU A 12 -17.22 -0.65 17.39
CA GLU A 12 -15.95 -0.02 17.76
C GLU A 12 -14.89 -1.06 18.14
N GLU A 13 -15.26 -2.09 18.90
CA GLU A 13 -14.38 -3.20 19.25
C GLU A 13 -13.87 -3.92 17.99
N ALA A 14 -14.78 -4.32 17.09
CA ALA A 14 -14.41 -4.98 15.83
C ALA A 14 -13.46 -4.14 14.94
N LEU A 15 -13.71 -2.82 14.85
CA LEU A 15 -12.87 -1.93 14.05
C LEU A 15 -11.50 -1.68 14.69
N ASN A 16 -11.44 -1.61 16.02
CA ASN A 16 -10.18 -1.46 16.76
C ASN A 16 -9.32 -2.71 16.62
N ASP A 17 -9.91 -3.90 16.77
CA ASP A 17 -9.22 -5.17 16.61
C ASP A 17 -8.66 -5.31 15.18
N PHE A 18 -9.49 -4.99 14.17
CA PHE A 18 -9.06 -4.99 12.78
C PHE A 18 -7.86 -4.04 12.55
N LYS A 19 -7.96 -2.82 13.09
CA LYS A 19 -6.88 -1.83 12.97
C LYS A 19 -5.58 -2.32 13.62
N GLU A 20 -5.66 -2.92 14.82
CA GLU A 20 -4.49 -3.44 15.52
C GLU A 20 -3.79 -4.55 14.72
N GLN A 21 -4.54 -5.45 14.09
CA GLN A 21 -3.95 -6.49 13.25
C GLN A 21 -3.23 -5.91 12.03
N LEU A 22 -3.79 -4.86 11.43
CA LEU A 22 -3.20 -4.15 10.30
C LEU A 22 -1.94 -3.38 10.70
N GLU A 23 -1.94 -2.73 11.87
CA GLU A 23 -0.77 -2.02 12.40
C GLU A 23 0.41 -2.95 12.68
N LYS A 24 0.13 -4.19 13.11
CA LYS A 24 1.15 -5.23 13.32
C LYS A 24 1.77 -5.74 12.02
N LEU A 25 1.22 -5.44 10.84
CA LEU A 25 1.72 -5.97 9.56
C LEU A 25 2.98 -5.20 9.14
N LYS A 26 4.15 -5.76 9.44
CA LYS A 26 5.46 -5.12 9.19
C LYS A 26 6.29 -5.80 8.10
N ASP A 27 5.83 -6.92 7.61
CA ASP A 27 6.48 -7.74 6.59
C ASP A 27 5.44 -8.49 5.74
N ASN A 28 5.90 -9.27 4.77
CA ASN A 28 5.03 -10.09 3.92
C ASN A 28 4.58 -11.37 4.64
N ASN A 29 3.97 -11.23 5.82
CA ASN A 29 3.48 -12.35 6.62
C ASN A 29 2.12 -12.83 6.11
N LYS A 30 2.15 -13.94 5.35
CA LYS A 30 0.95 -14.54 4.76
C LYS A 30 -0.12 -14.91 5.79
N ASN A 31 0.28 -15.41 6.96
CA ASN A 31 -0.66 -15.81 8.00
C ASN A 31 -1.39 -14.59 8.57
N GLN A 32 -0.67 -13.48 8.76
CA GLN A 32 -1.25 -12.24 9.23
C GLN A 32 -2.16 -11.58 8.19
N ILE A 33 -1.76 -11.60 6.92
CA ILE A 33 -2.61 -11.14 5.81
C ILE A 33 -3.91 -11.96 5.78
N GLN A 34 -3.81 -13.28 5.92
CA GLN A 34 -4.99 -14.15 5.97
C GLN A 34 -5.88 -13.84 7.17
N LEU A 35 -5.31 -13.60 8.36
CA LEU A 35 -6.06 -13.21 9.54
C LEU A 35 -6.82 -11.88 9.34
N ILE A 36 -6.14 -10.86 8.81
CA ILE A 36 -6.76 -9.56 8.48
C ILE A 36 -7.94 -9.75 7.52
N THR A 37 -7.76 -10.59 6.51
CA THR A 37 -8.80 -10.91 5.53
C THR A 37 -10.00 -11.64 6.14
N LEU A 38 -9.77 -12.58 7.06
CA LEU A 38 -10.86 -13.26 7.77
C LEU A 38 -11.65 -12.29 8.65
N ILE A 39 -10.97 -11.43 9.42
CA ILE A 39 -11.62 -10.41 10.25
C ILE A 39 -12.46 -9.45 9.39
N ALA A 40 -11.95 -9.06 8.22
CA ALA A 40 -12.70 -8.20 7.29
C ALA A 40 -13.96 -8.87 6.71
N ASP A 41 -13.94 -10.20 6.55
CA ASP A 41 -15.08 -10.99 6.08
C ASP A 41 -16.14 -11.13 7.20
N ASP A 42 -15.69 -11.51 8.41
CA ASP A 42 -16.53 -11.65 9.62
C ASP A 42 -17.25 -10.34 10.00
N HIS A 43 -16.66 -9.20 9.65
CA HIS A 43 -17.20 -7.85 9.92
C HIS A 43 -17.61 -7.08 8.67
N SER A 44 -17.99 -7.77 7.60
CA SER A 44 -18.38 -7.18 6.30
C SER A 44 -19.57 -6.18 6.37
N GLN A 45 -20.37 -6.21 7.45
CA GLN A 45 -21.35 -5.16 7.77
C GLN A 45 -20.71 -3.78 7.92
N TYR A 46 -19.45 -3.70 8.36
CA TYR A 46 -18.67 -2.47 8.57
C TYR A 46 -17.67 -2.20 7.42
N ALA A 47 -17.90 -2.77 6.24
CA ALA A 47 -16.97 -2.68 5.10
C ALA A 47 -16.53 -1.25 4.74
N GLU A 48 -17.40 -0.23 4.88
CA GLU A 48 -17.03 1.16 4.60
C GLU A 48 -15.94 1.68 5.54
N ASP A 49 -16.02 1.32 6.82
CA ASP A 49 -15.03 1.72 7.82
C ASP A 49 -13.74 0.92 7.67
N ILE A 50 -13.86 -0.39 7.39
CA ILE A 50 -12.73 -1.27 7.08
C ILE A 50 -11.93 -0.70 5.90
N VAL A 51 -12.60 -0.33 4.81
CA VAL A 51 -11.95 0.27 3.63
C VAL A 51 -11.23 1.56 4.01
N LYS A 52 -11.86 2.46 4.78
CA LYS A 52 -11.21 3.70 5.24
C LYS A 52 -9.97 3.42 6.10
N ILE A 53 -10.04 2.44 7.01
CA ILE A 53 -8.90 2.04 7.86
C ILE A 53 -7.76 1.53 6.98
N VAL A 54 -8.03 0.66 6.01
CA VAL A 54 -7.01 0.12 5.09
C VAL A 54 -6.37 1.23 4.26
N ILE A 55 -7.19 2.11 3.68
CA ILE A 55 -6.69 3.23 2.85
C ILE A 55 -5.83 4.17 3.69
N ASN A 56 -6.29 4.58 4.88
CA ASN A 56 -5.54 5.46 5.77
C ASN A 56 -4.22 4.81 6.20
N HIS A 57 -4.25 3.52 6.57
CA HIS A 57 -3.04 2.77 6.90
C HIS A 57 -2.03 2.81 5.75
N ILE A 58 -2.45 2.56 4.50
CA ILE A 58 -1.54 2.62 3.35
C ILE A 58 -1.04 4.06 3.10
N LYS A 59 -1.91 5.07 3.21
CA LYS A 59 -1.53 6.49 3.01
C LYS A 59 -0.51 6.95 4.04
N GLU A 60 -0.70 6.61 5.31
CA GLU A 60 0.12 7.03 6.45
C GLU A 60 1.36 6.16 6.67
N ALA A 61 1.38 4.92 6.17
CA ALA A 61 2.51 4.02 6.33
C ALA A 61 3.81 4.59 5.72
N PRO A 62 4.98 4.33 6.35
CA PRO A 62 6.30 4.53 5.74
C PRO A 62 6.41 3.82 4.40
N SER A 63 7.20 4.37 3.48
CA SER A 63 7.33 3.87 2.09
C SER A 63 7.65 2.37 2.03
N GLU A 64 8.53 1.86 2.91
CA GLU A 64 8.88 0.44 2.98
C GLU A 64 7.74 -0.49 3.43
N LEU A 65 6.74 0.04 4.15
CA LEU A 65 5.61 -0.76 4.67
C LEU A 65 4.36 -0.68 3.81
N LYS A 66 4.25 0.33 2.93
CA LYS A 66 3.06 0.54 2.07
C LYS A 66 2.69 -0.70 1.26
N LEU A 67 3.69 -1.44 0.78
CA LEU A 67 3.47 -2.64 -0.02
C LEU A 67 2.72 -3.73 0.73
N TYR A 68 2.98 -3.89 2.04
CA TYR A 68 2.30 -4.91 2.85
C TYR A 68 0.82 -4.56 3.07
N GLY A 69 0.51 -3.28 3.30
CA GLY A 69 -0.88 -2.80 3.35
C GLY A 69 -1.62 -3.02 2.02
N VAL A 70 -0.93 -2.85 0.87
CA VAL A 70 -1.48 -3.16 -0.45
C VAL A 70 -1.75 -4.67 -0.61
N TYR A 71 -0.91 -5.55 -0.08
CA TYR A 71 -1.17 -7.00 -0.09
C TYR A 71 -2.38 -7.39 0.76
N ALA A 72 -2.57 -6.75 1.92
CA ALA A 72 -3.79 -6.95 2.72
C ALA A 72 -5.05 -6.49 1.96
N MET A 73 -5.01 -5.30 1.36
CA MET A 73 -6.10 -4.81 0.49
C MET A 73 -6.41 -5.79 -0.65
N ASP A 74 -5.39 -6.26 -1.36
CA ASP A 74 -5.53 -7.21 -2.47
C ASP A 74 -6.18 -8.53 -2.00
N SER A 75 -5.76 -9.03 -0.83
CA SER A 75 -6.34 -10.21 -0.22
C SER A 75 -7.82 -10.01 0.16
N ILE A 76 -8.18 -8.87 0.76
CA ILE A 76 -9.57 -8.51 1.09
C ILE A 76 -10.43 -8.35 -0.16
N ILE A 77 -9.88 -7.90 -1.30
CA ILE A 77 -10.62 -7.83 -2.56
C ILE A 77 -10.82 -9.23 -3.18
N LYS A 78 -9.81 -10.09 -3.08
CA LYS A 78 -9.79 -11.40 -3.75
C LYS A 78 -10.50 -12.51 -2.97
N PHE A 79 -10.47 -12.47 -1.64
CA PHE A 79 -10.86 -13.60 -0.79
C PHE A 79 -12.35 -13.70 -0.44
N PRO A 80 -13.14 -12.61 -0.26
CA PRO A 80 -14.56 -12.76 0.06
C PRO A 80 -15.25 -13.59 -1.02
N THR A 81 -15.79 -14.74 -0.61
CA THR A 81 -16.55 -15.63 -1.48
C THR A 81 -18.02 -15.23 -1.39
N GLY A 82 -18.59 -14.74 -2.50
CA GLY A 82 -20.02 -14.40 -2.59
C GLY A 82 -20.34 -12.89 -2.65
N THR A 83 -21.44 -12.48 -2.01
CA THR A 83 -22.13 -11.17 -2.16
C THR A 83 -21.32 -9.95 -1.72
N PHE A 84 -20.24 -10.11 -0.95
CA PHE A 84 -19.47 -8.99 -0.39
C PHE A 84 -18.27 -8.59 -1.25
N LYS A 85 -17.85 -9.43 -2.20
CA LYS A 85 -16.76 -9.12 -3.13
C LYS A 85 -17.06 -7.86 -3.95
N GLU A 86 -18.27 -7.77 -4.49
CA GLU A 86 -18.70 -6.60 -5.27
C GLU A 86 -18.72 -5.32 -4.42
N LYS A 87 -19.09 -5.43 -3.14
CA LYS A 87 -19.08 -4.32 -2.18
C LYS A 87 -17.66 -3.80 -1.96
N TYR A 88 -16.70 -4.67 -1.65
CA TYR A 88 -15.31 -4.27 -1.46
C TYR A 88 -14.66 -3.77 -2.77
N CYS A 89 -14.90 -4.42 -3.91
CA CYS A 89 -14.44 -3.94 -5.21
C CYS A 89 -14.93 -2.52 -5.51
N ARG A 90 -16.21 -2.22 -5.24
CA ARG A 90 -16.78 -0.88 -5.45
C ARG A 90 -16.19 0.15 -4.49
N LEU A 91 -16.09 -0.19 -3.20
CA LEU A 91 -15.59 0.74 -2.18
C LEU A 91 -14.11 1.05 -2.40
N PHE A 92 -13.27 0.03 -2.60
CA PHE A 92 -11.86 0.25 -2.93
C PHE A 92 -11.71 0.94 -4.29
N GLY A 93 -12.51 0.60 -5.29
CA GLY A 93 -12.46 1.21 -6.63
C GLY A 93 -12.62 2.74 -6.62
N ASN A 94 -13.43 3.29 -5.70
CA ASN A 94 -13.60 4.74 -5.56
C ASN A 94 -12.35 5.43 -5.00
N GLU A 95 -11.60 4.75 -4.13
CA GLU A 95 -10.45 5.30 -3.41
C GLU A 95 -9.10 4.95 -4.06
N ILE A 96 -9.06 3.88 -4.85
CA ILE A 96 -7.82 3.29 -5.38
C ILE A 96 -7.14 4.18 -6.40
N VAL A 97 -7.90 5.00 -7.15
CA VAL A 97 -7.33 5.93 -8.13
C VAL A 97 -6.47 6.98 -7.42
N GLU A 98 -6.97 7.54 -6.33
CA GLU A 98 -6.22 8.53 -5.52
C GLU A 98 -5.00 7.87 -4.86
N LEU A 99 -5.17 6.67 -4.30
CA LEU A 99 -4.08 5.92 -3.66
C LEU A 99 -2.97 5.55 -4.65
N PHE A 100 -3.34 5.10 -5.86
CA PHE A 100 -2.38 4.76 -6.91
C PHE A 100 -1.63 6.00 -7.36
N VAL A 101 -2.32 7.11 -7.63
CA VAL A 101 -1.68 8.35 -8.08
C VAL A 101 -0.64 8.83 -7.08
N ASP A 102 -0.94 8.83 -5.78
CA ASP A 102 -0.01 9.29 -4.75
C ASP A 102 1.18 8.33 -4.53
N THR A 103 0.92 7.03 -4.56
CA THR A 103 1.96 6.02 -4.35
C THR A 103 2.86 5.89 -5.57
N PHE A 104 2.29 5.86 -6.79
CA PHE A 104 3.07 5.81 -8.03
C PHE A 104 3.86 7.08 -8.28
N LYS A 105 3.34 8.27 -7.99
CA LYS A 105 4.14 9.51 -8.12
C LYS A 105 5.42 9.43 -7.31
N LYS A 106 5.36 8.96 -6.06
CA LYS A 106 6.54 8.85 -5.19
C LYS A 106 7.55 7.81 -5.70
N VAL A 107 7.08 6.60 -6.06
CA VAL A 107 7.94 5.51 -6.55
C VAL A 107 8.54 5.82 -7.92
N PHE A 108 7.74 6.37 -8.84
CA PHE A 108 8.17 6.75 -10.19
C PHE A 108 9.19 7.89 -10.15
N MET A 109 8.97 8.90 -9.30
CA MET A 109 9.91 10.02 -9.16
C MET A 109 11.26 9.53 -8.63
N ILE A 110 11.29 8.61 -7.66
CA ILE A 110 12.52 7.94 -7.22
C ILE A 110 13.23 7.26 -8.39
N GLY A 111 12.50 6.51 -9.23
CA GLY A 111 13.06 5.87 -10.43
C GLY A 111 13.70 6.86 -11.40
N LEU A 112 13.06 8.02 -11.65
CA LEU A 112 13.60 9.09 -12.50
C LEU A 112 14.87 9.71 -11.90
N TYR A 113 14.93 9.90 -10.58
CA TYR A 113 16.13 10.39 -9.91
C TYR A 113 17.30 9.40 -10.06
N PHE A 114 17.07 8.11 -9.84
CA PHE A 114 18.09 7.08 -10.07
C PHE A 114 18.58 7.06 -11.51
N PHE A 115 17.66 7.17 -12.48
CA PHE A 115 18.01 7.24 -13.90
C PHE A 115 18.87 8.47 -14.23
N SER A 116 18.49 9.65 -13.72
CA SER A 116 19.25 10.89 -13.92
C SER A 116 20.65 10.82 -13.32
N ILE A 117 20.79 10.23 -12.12
CA ILE A 117 22.09 10.00 -11.48
C ILE A 117 22.93 9.03 -12.30
N ALA A 118 22.36 7.92 -12.78
CA ALA A 118 23.06 6.95 -13.61
C ALA A 118 23.60 7.58 -14.91
N GLN A 119 22.79 8.41 -15.60
CA GLN A 119 23.21 9.13 -16.80
C GLN A 119 24.34 10.13 -16.50
N SER A 120 24.25 10.85 -15.39
CA SER A 120 25.28 11.81 -14.97
C SER A 120 26.62 11.13 -14.66
N LEU A 121 26.58 9.96 -14.01
CA LEU A 121 27.77 9.15 -13.73
C LEU A 121 28.38 8.56 -15.00
N GLN A 122 27.56 8.15 -15.97
CA GLN A 122 28.04 7.65 -17.27
C GLN A 122 28.81 8.73 -18.04
N LEU A 123 28.30 9.98 -18.05
CA LEU A 123 29.00 11.12 -18.67
C LEU A 123 30.32 11.45 -17.96
N LEU A 124 30.38 11.34 -16.64
CA LEU A 124 31.60 11.58 -15.87
C LEU A 124 32.70 10.56 -16.18
N ILE A 125 32.33 9.28 -16.31
CA ILE A 125 33.26 8.19 -16.66
C ILE A 125 33.79 8.38 -18.08
N ILE A 126 32.92 8.63 -19.06
CA ILE A 126 33.33 8.84 -20.46
C ILE A 126 34.19 10.12 -20.59
N GLY A 127 33.81 11.20 -19.91
CA GLY A 127 34.57 12.46 -19.88
C GLY A 127 35.95 12.34 -19.22
N SER A 128 36.12 11.45 -18.24
CA SER A 128 37.43 11.16 -17.62
C SER A 128 38.36 10.31 -18.49
N ILE A 129 37.82 9.54 -19.44
CA ILE A 129 38.63 8.68 -20.34
C ILE A 129 39.06 9.47 -21.60
N ALA A 130 38.32 10.51 -21.99
CA ALA A 130 38.53 11.25 -23.23
C ALA A 130 39.82 12.09 -23.37
N PRO A 131 40.45 12.68 -22.32
CA PRO A 131 41.60 13.56 -22.55
C PRO A 131 42.96 12.84 -22.64
N ARG A 132 43.02 11.49 -22.63
CA ARG A 132 44.30 10.75 -22.64
C ARG A 132 44.77 10.21 -24.00
N ILE A 133 44.02 10.41 -25.09
CA ILE A 133 44.37 9.87 -26.43
C ILE A 133 44.44 11.00 -27.48
N LEU A 134 45.10 12.11 -27.17
CA LEU A 134 45.32 13.20 -28.13
C LEU A 134 46.72 13.85 -28.08
N PHE A 135 47.71 13.18 -27.47
CA PHE A 135 49.10 13.68 -27.44
C PHE A 135 50.14 12.55 -27.57
N ILE A 136 50.12 11.80 -28.66
CA ILE A 136 51.32 11.13 -29.18
C ILE A 136 51.18 11.12 -30.70
N ASP A 137 51.82 12.08 -31.36
CA ASP A 137 52.37 12.04 -32.73
C ASP A 137 52.43 13.47 -33.30
N SER A 138 53.56 14.12 -33.09
CA SER A 138 54.07 15.26 -33.88
C SER A 138 55.59 15.26 -33.80
#